data_AF-A0A965WWI9-F1
#
_entry.id   AF-A0A965WWI9-F1
#
_cell.length_a   1.000
_cell.length_b   1.000
_cell.length_c   1.000
_cell.angle_alpha   90.00
_cell.angle_beta   90.00
_cell.angle_gamma   90.00
#
_symmetry.space_group_name_H-M   'P 1'
#
loop_
_entity.id
_entity.type
_entity.pdbx_description
1 polymer ?
#
loop_
_entity_poly.entity_id
_entity_poly.type
_entity_poly.pdbx_seq_one_letter_code
_entity_poly.pdbx_strand_id
1 'polypeptide(L)'
;MSIDDRKFIDGGFYDNCPTNLLAENGCDTIIAVRTRALGVYRHLRAKDAKLITVLPSEHLGPTMQFDPVMAAHNIKLGYFDAMRLLRGYHGTRYYLTSAPTEGEAFARFCAVSDSVVQDAAEDTRSGSSAPSRRLLFEELLPDLARELHLPKTAGYADILLAMLEERAARCGIERLACYSFDELLRLCRAAEPKSRYQTILRRAPLAAIDPLLESFC
;
A
#
# COMPACT_ATOMS: atom_id res chain seq x y z
N MET A 1 30.65 -15.84 -21.44
CA MET A 1 31.48 -16.74 -20.60
C MET A 1 31.60 -18.08 -21.31
N SER A 2 32.70 -18.81 -21.17
CA SER A 2 32.82 -20.18 -21.70
C SER A 2 32.97 -21.17 -20.55
N ILE A 3 32.22 -22.27 -20.60
CA ILE A 3 32.30 -23.40 -19.66
C ILE A 3 32.25 -24.66 -20.53
N ASP A 4 33.18 -25.59 -20.34
CA ASP A 4 33.28 -26.85 -21.11
C ASP A 4 33.12 -26.64 -22.63
N ASP A 5 33.91 -25.70 -23.18
CA ASP A 5 33.91 -25.30 -24.61
C ASP A 5 32.58 -24.76 -25.16
N ARG A 6 31.58 -24.53 -24.30
CA ARG A 6 30.30 -23.93 -24.67
C ARG A 6 30.25 -22.46 -24.25
N LYS A 7 29.68 -21.62 -25.11
CA LYS A 7 29.48 -20.20 -24.84
C LYS A 7 28.13 -19.97 -24.17
N PHE A 8 28.16 -19.19 -23.10
CA PHE A 8 26.98 -18.81 -22.31
C PHE A 8 26.83 -17.28 -22.26
N ILE A 9 25.57 -16.87 -22.27
CA ILE A 9 25.09 -15.52 -22.03
C ILE A 9 24.23 -15.50 -20.76
N ASP A 10 23.90 -14.31 -20.28
CA ASP A 10 23.07 -14.13 -19.09
C ASP A 10 21.68 -14.79 -19.25
N GLY A 11 21.19 -15.41 -18.17
CA GLY A 11 19.91 -16.11 -18.16
C GLY A 11 18.71 -15.20 -18.40
N GLY A 12 18.83 -13.90 -18.13
CA GLY A 12 17.79 -12.89 -18.37
C GLY A 12 17.37 -12.76 -19.83
N PHE A 13 18.21 -13.19 -20.78
CA PHE A 13 17.88 -13.26 -22.21
C PHE A 13 16.97 -14.46 -22.57
N TYR A 14 16.79 -15.42 -21.67
CA TYR A 14 16.01 -16.64 -21.91
C TYR A 14 14.87 -16.84 -20.90
N ASP A 15 15.18 -16.78 -19.61
CA ASP A 15 14.22 -16.87 -18.49
C ASP A 15 14.79 -16.21 -17.22
N ASN A 16 14.42 -14.95 -16.99
CA ASN A 16 14.92 -14.09 -15.93
C ASN A 16 14.42 -14.49 -14.53
N CYS A 17 13.45 -15.40 -14.43
CA CYS A 17 12.97 -15.94 -13.16
C CYS A 17 12.46 -17.37 -13.40
N PRO A 18 13.35 -18.38 -13.34
CA PRO A 18 13.09 -19.73 -13.82
C PRO A 18 12.20 -20.55 -12.87
N THR A 19 10.99 -20.08 -12.63
CA THR A 19 9.99 -20.73 -11.76
C THR A 19 9.61 -22.13 -12.24
N ASN A 20 9.57 -22.35 -13.56
CA ASN A 20 9.31 -23.67 -14.14
C ASN A 20 10.39 -24.70 -13.78
N LEU A 21 11.66 -24.29 -13.74
CA LEU A 21 12.76 -25.18 -13.38
C LEU A 21 12.60 -25.67 -11.92
N LEU A 22 12.22 -24.78 -11.00
CA LEU A 22 11.97 -25.17 -9.61
C LEU A 22 10.78 -26.14 -9.50
N ALA A 23 9.68 -25.86 -10.21
CA ALA A 23 8.51 -26.73 -10.21
C ALA A 23 8.81 -28.13 -10.78
N GLU A 24 9.57 -28.20 -11.88
CA GLU A 24 10.01 -29.47 -12.50
C GLU A 24 10.93 -30.29 -11.60
N ASN A 25 11.64 -29.63 -10.67
CA ASN A 25 12.46 -30.28 -9.65
C ASN A 25 11.68 -30.62 -8.36
N GLY A 26 10.34 -30.55 -8.39
CA GLY A 26 9.48 -31.01 -7.30
C GLY A 26 9.20 -29.96 -6.21
N CYS A 27 9.49 -28.68 -6.44
CA CYS A 27 9.05 -27.63 -5.52
C CYS A 27 7.53 -27.43 -5.60
N ASP A 28 6.84 -27.63 -4.49
CA ASP A 28 5.39 -27.42 -4.34
C ASP A 28 5.04 -25.95 -4.02
N THR A 29 5.98 -25.19 -3.47
CA THR A 29 5.85 -23.76 -3.18
C THR A 29 7.09 -23.02 -3.66
N ILE A 30 6.88 -21.98 -4.47
CA ILE A 30 7.93 -21.17 -5.07
C ILE A 30 7.73 -19.72 -4.65
N ILE A 31 8.74 -19.13 -4.02
CA ILE A 31 8.78 -17.69 -3.72
C ILE A 31 9.65 -17.01 -4.77
N ALA A 32 9.02 -16.32 -5.72
CA ALA A 32 9.69 -15.60 -6.79
C ALA A 32 9.88 -14.13 -6.41
N VAL A 33 11.12 -13.70 -6.17
CA VAL A 33 11.46 -12.29 -5.96
C VAL A 33 11.82 -11.67 -7.31
N ARG A 34 11.05 -10.66 -7.74
CA ARG A 34 11.19 -10.05 -9.07
C ARG A 34 11.41 -8.57 -8.95
N THR A 35 12.45 -8.04 -9.58
CA THR A 35 12.84 -6.62 -9.54
C THR A 35 12.22 -5.77 -10.66
N ARG A 36 11.32 -6.36 -11.47
CA ARG A 36 10.77 -5.75 -12.71
C ARG A 36 11.84 -5.27 -13.71
N ALA A 37 13.05 -5.81 -13.61
CA ALA A 37 14.11 -5.55 -14.57
C ALA A 37 13.76 -6.08 -15.97
N LEU A 38 14.41 -5.51 -16.99
CA LEU A 38 14.29 -5.99 -18.37
C LEU A 38 14.74 -7.46 -18.46
N GLY A 39 13.99 -8.27 -19.20
CA GLY A 39 14.30 -9.68 -19.40
C GLY A 39 13.09 -10.48 -19.88
N VAL A 40 13.35 -11.71 -20.33
CA VAL A 40 12.31 -12.65 -20.74
C VAL A 40 11.76 -13.35 -19.51
N TYR A 41 10.43 -13.36 -19.34
CA TYR A 41 9.76 -14.08 -18.24
C TYR A 41 8.86 -15.16 -18.81
N ARG A 42 9.01 -16.39 -18.32
CA ARG A 42 8.13 -17.51 -18.69
C ARG A 42 7.08 -17.71 -17.61
N HIS A 43 5.83 -17.87 -18.05
CA HIS A 43 4.74 -18.16 -17.12
C HIS A 43 4.92 -19.56 -16.52
N LEU A 44 4.56 -19.71 -15.25
CA LEU A 44 4.58 -21.00 -14.58
C LEU A 44 3.59 -21.95 -15.26
N ARG A 45 4.07 -23.11 -15.69
CA ARG A 45 3.30 -24.16 -16.38
C ARG A 45 2.73 -25.18 -15.42
N ALA A 46 3.45 -25.47 -14.33
CA ALA A 46 3.03 -26.41 -13.31
C ALA A 46 1.81 -25.85 -12.57
N LYS A 47 0.69 -26.59 -12.63
CA LYS A 47 -0.56 -26.18 -11.97
C LYS A 47 -0.57 -26.47 -10.48
N ASP A 48 0.27 -27.40 -10.03
CA ASP A 48 0.26 -27.89 -8.64
C ASP A 48 1.24 -27.15 -7.73
N ALA A 49 2.10 -26.29 -8.29
CA ALA A 49 3.03 -25.48 -7.51
C ALA A 49 2.41 -24.13 -7.15
N LYS A 50 2.40 -23.79 -5.86
CA LYS A 50 1.99 -22.48 -5.35
C LYS A 50 3.07 -21.44 -5.64
N LEU A 51 2.74 -20.43 -6.43
CA LEU A 51 3.64 -19.31 -6.72
C LEU A 51 3.31 -18.09 -5.85
N ILE A 52 4.26 -17.67 -5.01
CA ILE A 52 4.21 -16.41 -4.26
C ILE A 52 5.19 -15.45 -4.93
N THR A 53 4.71 -14.36 -5.50
CA THR A 53 5.59 -13.38 -6.17
C THR A 53 5.78 -12.15 -5.30
N VAL A 54 7.03 -11.87 -4.91
CA VAL A 54 7.42 -10.62 -4.27
C VAL A 54 7.82 -9.63 -5.37
N LEU A 55 7.13 -8.50 -5.43
CA LEU A 55 7.40 -7.39 -6.35
C LEU A 55 7.74 -6.14 -5.53
N PRO A 56 8.63 -5.28 -6.03
CA PRO A 56 8.92 -4.02 -5.38
C PRO A 56 7.68 -3.13 -5.38
N SER A 57 7.36 -2.55 -4.23
CA SER A 57 6.26 -1.62 -4.05
C SER A 57 6.60 -0.18 -4.49
N GLU A 58 7.85 0.05 -4.90
CA GLU A 58 8.34 1.30 -5.49
C GLU A 58 9.24 1.02 -6.71
N HIS A 59 9.54 2.07 -7.48
CA HIS A 59 10.50 1.97 -8.57
C HIS A 59 11.93 1.91 -8.01
N LEU A 60 12.69 0.86 -8.35
CA LEU A 60 14.03 0.59 -7.81
C LEU A 60 15.13 1.52 -8.35
N GLY A 61 14.79 2.38 -9.31
CA GLY A 61 15.75 3.19 -10.06
C GLY A 61 16.25 2.50 -11.34
N PRO A 62 17.06 3.20 -12.15
CA PRO A 62 17.66 2.65 -13.36
C PRO A 62 18.61 1.50 -13.06
N THR A 63 18.59 0.45 -13.88
CA THR A 63 19.39 -0.78 -13.67
C THR A 63 20.90 -0.54 -13.61
N MET A 64 21.42 0.43 -14.34
CA MET A 64 22.86 0.74 -14.40
C MET A 64 23.26 1.93 -13.51
N GLN A 65 22.41 2.31 -12.55
CA GLN A 65 22.73 3.35 -11.57
C GLN A 65 23.24 2.71 -10.27
N PHE A 66 24.55 2.82 -10.04
CA PHE A 66 25.20 2.32 -8.84
C PHE A 66 25.28 3.42 -7.78
N ASP A 67 24.21 3.57 -7.01
CA ASP A 67 24.11 4.53 -5.91
C ASP A 67 23.97 3.76 -4.57
N PRO A 68 24.92 3.91 -3.62
CA PRO A 68 24.87 3.18 -2.35
C PRO A 68 23.64 3.54 -1.48
N VAL A 69 23.13 4.78 -1.58
CA VAL A 69 21.94 5.22 -0.85
C VAL A 69 20.70 4.56 -1.42
N MET A 70 20.53 4.54 -2.75
CA MET A 70 19.43 3.79 -3.38
C MET A 70 19.56 2.29 -3.11
N ALA A 71 20.77 1.72 -3.16
CA ALA A 71 20.98 0.30 -2.91
C ALA A 71 20.53 -0.08 -1.48
N ALA A 72 20.95 0.68 -0.47
CA ALA A 72 20.52 0.47 0.92
C ALA A 72 19.00 0.61 1.07
N HIS A 73 18.39 1.60 0.42
CA HIS A 73 16.94 1.76 0.40
C HIS A 73 16.23 0.57 -0.25
N ASN A 74 16.67 0.11 -1.42
CA ASN A 74 16.08 -1.01 -2.16
C ASN A 74 16.19 -2.33 -1.39
N ILE A 75 17.30 -2.55 -0.66
CA ILE A 75 17.45 -3.71 0.23
C ILE A 75 16.40 -3.65 1.35
N LYS A 76 16.24 -2.50 2.00
CA LYS A 76 15.24 -2.29 3.05
C LYS A 76 13.82 -2.49 2.49
N LEU A 77 13.51 -1.90 1.33
CA LEU A 77 12.24 -2.05 0.63
C LEU A 77 11.91 -3.52 0.34
N GLY A 78 12.86 -4.28 -0.21
CA GLY A 78 12.67 -5.71 -0.51
C GLY A 78 12.40 -6.56 0.73
N TYR A 79 13.03 -6.22 1.87
CA TYR A 79 12.71 -6.85 3.16
C TYR A 79 11.25 -6.61 3.55
N PHE A 80 10.78 -5.37 3.51
CA PHE A 80 9.41 -5.04 3.90
C PHE A 80 8.36 -5.58 2.92
N ASP A 81 8.62 -5.55 1.61
CA ASP A 81 7.72 -6.13 0.60
C ASP A 81 7.57 -7.65 0.76
N ALA A 82 8.67 -8.36 1.08
CA ALA A 82 8.60 -9.77 1.42
C ALA A 82 7.83 -10.00 2.73
N MET A 83 8.09 -9.20 3.77
CA MET A 83 7.39 -9.31 5.05
C MET A 83 5.89 -9.11 4.90
N ARG A 84 5.43 -8.16 4.07
CA ARG A 84 4.01 -7.95 3.80
C ARG A 84 3.34 -9.24 3.30
N LEU A 85 3.94 -9.90 2.33
CA LEU A 85 3.38 -11.11 1.74
C LEU A 85 3.51 -12.33 2.64
N LEU A 86 4.66 -12.51 3.30
CA LEU A 86 4.96 -13.72 4.06
C LEU A 86 4.40 -13.70 5.49
N ARG A 87 4.20 -12.51 6.07
CA ARG A 87 3.61 -12.33 7.41
C ARG A 87 2.16 -11.85 7.37
N GLY A 88 1.64 -11.50 6.19
CA GLY A 88 0.28 -10.99 6.03
C GLY A 88 0.10 -9.60 6.62
N TYR A 89 1.10 -8.73 6.53
CA TYR A 89 0.93 -7.34 6.97
C TYR A 89 -0.08 -6.61 6.08
N HIS A 90 -0.83 -5.71 6.69
CA HIS A 90 -1.85 -4.90 6.05
C HIS A 90 -1.26 -3.60 5.48
N GLY A 91 -2.07 -2.92 4.68
CA GLY A 91 -1.71 -1.66 4.04
C GLY A 91 -1.07 -1.84 2.67
N THR A 92 -1.12 -0.78 1.88
CA THR A 92 -0.56 -0.74 0.52
C THR A 92 0.74 0.07 0.48
N ARG A 93 0.84 1.09 1.33
CA ARG A 93 1.96 2.04 1.38
C ARG A 93 2.83 1.81 2.62
N TYR A 94 2.23 1.61 3.78
CA TYR A 94 2.86 1.29 5.05
C TYR A 94 2.77 -0.22 5.35
N TYR A 95 3.44 -0.68 6.40
CA TYR A 95 3.51 -2.09 6.77
C TYR A 95 2.88 -2.27 8.16
N LEU A 96 1.61 -2.64 8.17
CA LEU A 96 0.81 -2.71 9.39
C LEU A 96 0.70 -4.13 9.91
N THR A 97 1.15 -4.37 11.14
CA THR A 97 1.10 -5.69 11.78
C THR A 97 -0.29 -6.06 12.28
N SER A 98 -1.18 -5.07 12.40
CA SER A 98 -2.59 -5.23 12.73
C SER A 98 -3.42 -4.21 11.95
N ALA A 99 -4.66 -4.58 11.66
CA ALA A 99 -5.65 -3.71 11.06
C ALA A 99 -7.00 -3.94 11.75
N PRO A 100 -7.87 -2.91 11.78
CA PRO A 100 -9.24 -3.08 12.27
C PRO A 100 -9.98 -4.06 11.37
N THR A 101 -10.85 -4.85 11.98
CA THR A 101 -11.83 -5.66 11.25
C THR A 101 -12.86 -4.77 10.56
N GLU A 102 -13.60 -5.33 9.60
CA GLU A 102 -14.65 -4.60 8.89
C GLU A 102 -15.72 -4.04 9.86
N GLY A 103 -16.08 -4.80 10.88
CA GLY A 103 -17.03 -4.36 11.91
C GLY A 103 -16.47 -3.24 12.80
N GLU A 104 -15.20 -3.31 13.17
CA GLU A 104 -14.53 -2.25 13.96
C GLU A 104 -14.40 -0.96 13.15
N ALA A 105 -14.02 -1.06 11.87
CA ALA A 105 -13.94 0.09 10.99
C ALA A 105 -15.31 0.75 10.79
N PHE A 106 -16.34 -0.05 10.52
CA PHE A 106 -17.71 0.44 10.42
C PHE A 106 -18.19 1.10 11.73
N ALA A 107 -17.92 0.49 12.88
CA ALA A 107 -18.27 1.05 14.19
C ALA A 107 -17.59 2.41 14.43
N ARG A 108 -16.33 2.58 14.02
CA ARG A 108 -15.62 3.87 14.09
C ARG A 108 -16.30 4.94 13.24
N PHE A 109 -16.71 4.62 12.00
CA PHE A 109 -17.46 5.56 11.16
C PHE A 109 -18.84 5.91 11.76
N CYS A 110 -19.54 4.93 12.34
CA CYS A 110 -20.79 5.18 13.05
C CYS A 110 -20.60 6.02 14.32
N ALA A 111 -19.44 5.98 14.97
CA ALA A 111 -19.16 6.77 16.16
C ALA A 111 -18.83 8.24 15.86
N VAL A 112 -18.56 8.61 14.61
CA VAL A 112 -18.31 10.01 14.21
C VAL A 112 -19.55 10.86 14.52
N SER A 113 -19.34 11.97 15.22
CA SER A 113 -20.39 12.93 15.57
C SER A 113 -20.85 13.74 14.36
N ASP A 114 -22.10 14.18 14.36
CA ASP A 114 -22.67 14.94 13.25
C ASP A 114 -21.89 16.22 12.93
N SER A 115 -21.31 16.91 13.92
CA SER A 115 -20.49 18.11 13.70
C SER A 115 -19.25 17.81 12.85
N VAL A 116 -18.47 16.79 13.22
CA VAL A 116 -17.27 16.36 12.48
C VAL A 116 -17.61 15.98 11.04
N VAL A 117 -18.76 15.35 10.80
CA VAL A 117 -19.18 15.01 9.43
C VAL A 117 -19.51 16.26 8.61
N GLN A 118 -20.16 17.25 9.22
CA GLN A 118 -20.47 18.53 8.55
C GLN A 118 -19.19 19.30 8.26
N ASP A 119 -18.29 19.44 9.23
CA ASP A 119 -16.99 20.09 9.07
C ASP A 119 -16.18 19.42 7.94
N ALA A 120 -16.12 18.08 7.95
CA ALA A 120 -15.44 17.31 6.91
C ALA A 120 -16.07 17.51 5.53
N ALA A 121 -17.39 17.73 5.45
CA ALA A 121 -18.10 17.93 4.20
C ALA A 121 -18.00 19.36 3.66
N GLU A 122 -17.92 20.38 4.52
CA GLU A 122 -17.71 21.78 4.13
C GLU A 122 -16.37 21.97 3.38
N ASP A 123 -15.35 21.24 3.81
CA ASP A 123 -14.05 21.20 3.15
C ASP A 123 -14.07 20.44 1.81
N THR A 124 -15.15 19.71 1.54
CA THR A 124 -15.40 19.04 0.27
C THR A 124 -16.37 19.82 -0.63
N ARG A 125 -16.51 19.43 -1.89
CA ARG A 125 -17.50 20.05 -2.80
C ARG A 125 -18.94 19.57 -2.57
N SER A 126 -19.23 18.92 -1.43
CA SER A 126 -20.56 18.44 -1.07
C SER A 126 -21.35 19.52 -0.33
N GLY A 127 -22.02 20.40 -1.08
CA GLY A 127 -23.01 21.35 -0.56
C GLY A 127 -24.38 20.72 -0.24
N SER A 128 -24.37 19.55 0.39
CA SER A 128 -25.56 18.70 0.57
C SER A 128 -26.26 19.01 1.89
N SER A 129 -27.53 19.45 1.84
CA SER A 129 -28.42 19.59 3.01
C SER A 129 -28.85 18.22 3.60
N ALA A 130 -28.20 17.12 3.20
CA ALA A 130 -28.55 15.78 3.63
C ALA A 130 -28.20 15.56 5.12
N PRO A 131 -28.90 14.64 5.81
CA PRO A 131 -28.53 14.22 7.16
C PRO A 131 -27.08 13.70 7.19
N SER A 132 -26.34 14.00 8.27
CA SER A 132 -24.92 13.69 8.40
C SER A 132 -24.58 12.22 8.09
N ARG A 133 -25.43 11.27 8.47
CA ARG A 133 -25.20 9.84 8.15
C ARG A 133 -25.21 9.54 6.66
N ARG A 134 -26.14 10.13 5.91
CA ARG A 134 -26.18 9.96 4.45
C ARG A 134 -24.97 10.63 3.81
N LEU A 135 -24.62 11.82 4.27
CA LEU A 135 -23.44 12.55 3.82
C LEU A 135 -22.16 11.73 4.01
N LEU A 136 -21.96 11.12 5.20
CA LEU A 136 -20.81 10.28 5.47
C LEU A 136 -20.76 9.03 4.57
N PHE A 137 -21.83 8.23 4.55
CA PHE A 137 -21.81 6.90 3.94
C PHE A 137 -22.09 6.91 2.43
N GLU A 138 -22.87 7.86 1.92
CA GLU A 138 -23.27 7.92 0.51
C GLU A 138 -22.41 8.90 -0.31
N GLU A 139 -21.74 9.86 0.33
CA GLU A 139 -20.91 10.87 -0.37
C GLU A 139 -19.44 10.82 0.06
N LEU A 140 -19.12 11.12 1.33
CA LEU A 140 -17.72 11.29 1.79
C LEU A 140 -16.89 10.01 1.66
N LEU A 141 -17.34 8.88 2.21
CA LEU A 141 -16.57 7.63 2.16
C LEU A 141 -16.41 7.10 0.72
N PRO A 142 -17.46 7.10 -0.13
CA PRO A 142 -17.30 6.76 -1.55
C PRO A 142 -16.33 7.69 -2.31
N ASP A 143 -16.34 8.98 -2.00
CA ASP A 143 -15.44 9.95 -2.62
C ASP A 143 -13.98 9.76 -2.18
N LEU A 144 -13.77 9.52 -0.88
CA LEU A 144 -12.46 9.15 -0.34
C LEU A 144 -11.94 7.86 -0.97
N ALA A 145 -12.78 6.82 -1.08
CA ALA A 145 -12.38 5.57 -1.73
C ALA A 145 -11.92 5.79 -3.17
N ARG A 146 -12.58 6.69 -3.90
CA ARG A 146 -12.24 7.03 -5.29
C ARG A 146 -10.92 7.79 -5.40
N GLU A 147 -10.72 8.82 -4.56
CA GLU A 147 -9.48 9.61 -4.55
C GLU A 147 -8.29 8.81 -4.05
N LEU A 148 -8.49 7.89 -3.11
CA LEU A 148 -7.47 6.96 -2.61
C LEU A 148 -7.27 5.75 -3.57
N HIS A 149 -7.96 5.74 -4.72
CA HIS A 149 -7.85 4.73 -5.77
C HIS A 149 -8.10 3.30 -5.30
N LEU A 150 -9.05 3.13 -4.37
CA LEU A 150 -9.44 1.84 -3.86
C LEU A 150 -10.29 1.06 -4.88
N PRO A 151 -10.20 -0.29 -4.90
CA PRO A 151 -11.03 -1.11 -5.77
C PRO A 151 -12.51 -0.99 -5.36
N LYS A 152 -13.43 -1.22 -6.29
CA LYS A 152 -14.88 -1.19 -6.03
C LYS A 152 -15.35 -2.23 -4.99
N THR A 153 -14.52 -3.22 -4.69
CA THR A 153 -14.76 -4.26 -3.69
C THR A 153 -14.22 -3.89 -2.31
N ALA A 154 -13.62 -2.70 -2.15
CA ALA A 154 -13.05 -2.25 -0.89
C ALA A 154 -14.14 -2.09 0.19
N GLY A 155 -13.84 -2.61 1.37
CA GLY A 155 -14.67 -2.44 2.57
C GLY A 155 -14.33 -1.18 3.35
N TYR A 156 -15.00 -0.98 4.48
CA TYR A 156 -14.73 0.07 5.44
C TYR A 156 -13.34 -0.03 6.05
N ALA A 157 -12.85 -1.26 6.30
CA ALA A 157 -11.49 -1.46 6.81
C ALA A 157 -10.43 -0.96 5.79
N ASP A 158 -10.64 -1.22 4.50
CA ASP A 158 -9.73 -0.77 3.44
C ASP A 158 -9.72 0.77 3.33
N ILE A 159 -10.90 1.39 3.39
CA ILE A 159 -11.03 2.87 3.38
C ILE A 159 -10.29 3.47 4.58
N LEU A 160 -10.54 2.94 5.78
CA LEU A 160 -9.91 3.42 7.00
C LEU A 160 -8.39 3.28 6.98
N LEU A 161 -7.88 2.15 6.52
CA LEU A 161 -6.43 1.92 6.36
C LEU A 161 -5.84 2.91 5.35
N ALA A 162 -6.46 3.08 4.19
CA ALA A 162 -5.97 3.97 3.16
C ALA A 162 -5.96 5.45 3.60
N MET A 163 -6.99 5.88 4.34
CA MET A 163 -7.04 7.20 4.97
C MET A 163 -5.85 7.39 5.92
N LEU A 164 -5.58 6.40 6.77
CA LEU A 164 -4.46 6.45 7.72
C LEU A 164 -3.10 6.50 7.00
N GLU A 165 -2.91 5.68 5.96
CA GLU A 165 -1.68 5.68 5.15
C GLU A 165 -1.44 7.02 4.44
N GLU A 166 -2.49 7.64 3.92
CA GLU A 166 -2.41 8.96 3.29
C GLU A 166 -2.07 10.04 4.32
N ARG A 167 -2.71 10.03 5.50
CA ARG A 167 -2.37 10.93 6.59
C ARG A 167 -0.93 10.76 7.03
N ALA A 168 -0.47 9.53 7.23
CA ALA A 168 0.90 9.23 7.65
C ALA A 168 1.93 9.75 6.65
N ALA A 169 1.65 9.60 5.35
CA ALA A 169 2.50 10.11 4.30
C ALA A 169 2.56 11.65 4.26
N ARG A 170 1.43 12.33 4.50
CA ARG A 170 1.36 13.79 4.60
C ARG A 170 2.14 14.32 5.82
N CYS A 171 2.13 13.59 6.94
CA CYS A 171 3.01 13.86 8.10
C CYS A 171 4.48 13.54 7.81
N GLY A 172 4.75 12.75 6.77
CA GLY A 172 6.09 12.26 6.46
C GLY A 172 6.64 11.30 7.52
N ILE A 173 5.75 10.48 8.10
CA ILE A 173 6.12 9.36 8.96
C ILE A 173 6.91 8.34 8.13
N GLU A 174 7.98 7.79 8.72
CA GLU A 174 8.86 6.81 8.06
C GLU A 174 8.06 5.60 7.56
N ARG A 175 8.11 5.36 6.25
CA ARG A 175 7.34 4.30 5.59
C ARG A 175 7.90 2.91 5.87
N LEU A 176 9.22 2.74 5.80
CA LEU A 176 9.88 1.43 5.91
C LEU A 176 10.10 1.07 7.38
N ALA A 177 9.00 0.87 8.09
CA ALA A 177 8.92 0.41 9.47
C ALA A 177 7.60 -0.35 9.69
N CYS A 178 7.58 -1.22 10.70
CA CYS A 178 6.37 -1.94 11.11
C CYS A 178 5.62 -1.12 12.15
N TYR A 179 4.31 -1.00 12.00
CA TYR A 179 3.43 -0.32 12.95
C TYR A 179 2.22 -1.19 13.28
N SER A 180 1.68 -1.08 14.48
CA SER A 180 0.27 -1.44 14.69
C SER A 180 -0.65 -0.33 14.15
N PHE A 181 -1.91 -0.64 13.89
CA PHE A 181 -2.88 0.37 13.48
C PHE A 181 -2.93 1.54 14.48
N ASP A 182 -3.07 1.25 15.78
CA ASP A 182 -3.17 2.27 16.82
C ASP A 182 -1.89 3.08 16.99
N GLU A 183 -0.73 2.46 16.75
CA GLU A 183 0.55 3.16 16.78
C GLU A 183 0.65 4.19 15.66
N LEU A 184 0.35 3.79 14.42
CA LEU A 184 0.39 4.69 13.29
C LEU A 184 -0.65 5.82 13.42
N LEU A 185 -1.85 5.49 13.92
CA LEU A 185 -2.89 6.48 14.21
C LEU A 185 -2.41 7.52 15.24
N ARG A 186 -1.78 7.08 16.32
CA ARG A 186 -1.21 7.97 17.35
C ARG A 186 -0.14 8.88 16.78
N LEU A 187 0.77 8.34 15.97
CA LEU A 187 1.82 9.13 15.31
C LEU A 187 1.22 10.17 14.35
N CYS A 188 0.17 9.81 13.60
CA CYS A 188 -0.54 10.73 12.71
C CYS A 188 -1.20 11.89 13.47
N ARG A 189 -1.79 11.62 14.64
CA ARG A 189 -2.42 12.64 15.48
C ARG A 189 -1.41 13.58 16.15
N ALA A 190 -0.23 13.07 16.49
CA ALA A 190 0.83 13.88 17.10
C ALA A 190 1.62 14.72 16.08
N ALA A 191 1.53 14.42 14.78
CA ALA A 191 2.33 15.04 13.75
C ALA A 191 1.53 16.05 12.91
N GLU A 192 2.10 17.23 12.71
CA GLU A 192 1.55 18.21 11.77
C GLU A 192 1.85 17.79 10.31
N PRO A 193 0.88 17.93 9.39
CA PRO A 193 1.14 17.68 7.98
C PRO A 193 2.22 18.63 7.43
N LYS A 194 3.18 18.10 6.67
CA LYS A 194 4.28 18.91 6.11
C LYS A 194 3.73 19.94 5.11
N SER A 195 4.27 21.17 5.15
CA SER A 195 3.81 22.32 4.33
C SER A 195 3.71 22.01 2.82
N ARG A 196 4.57 21.16 2.25
CA ARG A 196 4.48 20.76 0.83
C ARG A 196 3.15 20.09 0.44
N TYR A 197 2.42 19.54 1.41
CA TYR A 197 1.12 18.90 1.21
C TYR A 197 -0.06 19.85 1.43
N GLN A 198 0.16 21.09 1.89
CA GLN A 198 -0.89 22.10 2.04
C GLN A 198 -1.51 22.49 0.69
N THR A 199 -0.76 22.42 -0.41
CA THR A 199 -1.29 22.66 -1.76
C THR A 199 -2.09 21.48 -2.30
N ILE A 200 -1.78 20.24 -1.88
CA ILE A 200 -2.46 19.00 -2.29
C ILE A 200 -3.86 18.91 -1.68
N LEU A 201 -4.06 19.51 -0.49
CA LEU A 201 -5.37 19.69 0.15
C LEU A 201 -6.38 20.52 -0.66
N ARG A 202 -5.98 21.13 -1.78
CA ARG A 202 -6.93 21.79 -2.71
C ARG A 202 -7.77 20.79 -3.53
N ARG A 203 -7.56 19.48 -3.39
CA ARG A 203 -8.46 18.44 -3.91
C ARG A 203 -9.47 18.05 -2.82
N ALA A 204 -10.69 18.53 -3.02
CA ALA A 204 -11.82 18.55 -2.10
C ALA A 204 -12.02 17.33 -1.16
N PRO A 205 -11.89 16.04 -1.55
CA PRO A 205 -12.28 14.94 -0.66
C PRO A 205 -11.23 14.56 0.39
N LEU A 206 -9.93 14.70 0.09
CA LEU A 206 -8.87 14.25 1.01
C LEU A 206 -8.74 15.13 2.25
N ALA A 207 -9.30 16.34 2.23
CA ALA A 207 -9.38 17.21 3.39
C ALA A 207 -10.21 16.59 4.53
N ALA A 208 -11.24 15.81 4.18
CA ALA A 208 -12.08 15.09 5.16
C ALA A 208 -11.32 14.05 5.99
N ILE A 209 -10.13 13.61 5.55
CA ILE A 209 -9.35 12.59 6.26
C ILE A 209 -8.96 13.06 7.66
N ASP A 210 -8.52 14.31 7.80
CA ASP A 210 -7.98 14.84 9.05
C ASP A 210 -9.05 14.89 10.15
N PRO A 211 -10.21 15.58 9.97
CA PRO A 211 -11.25 15.63 11.00
C PRO A 211 -11.84 14.24 11.32
N LEU A 212 -11.97 13.36 10.32
CA LEU A 212 -12.48 12.00 10.55
C LEU A 212 -11.51 11.16 11.41
N LEU A 213 -10.21 11.16 11.08
CA LEU A 213 -9.22 10.40 11.84
C LEU A 213 -9.01 10.94 13.26
N GLU A 214 -9.12 12.26 13.45
CA GLU A 214 -9.02 12.88 14.77
C GLU A 214 -10.18 12.52 15.70
N SER A 215 -11.35 12.21 15.14
CA SER A 215 -12.54 11.78 15.88
C SER A 215 -12.51 10.33 16.36
N PHE A 216 -11.60 9.50 15.82
CA PHE A 216 -11.52 8.09 16.21
C PHE A 216 -10.83 7.94 17.58
N CYS A 217 -11.60 7.47 18.55
CA CYS A 217 -11.13 7.06 19.89
C CYS A 217 -10.46 5.68 19.86
#